data_AF-A0A354DEI3-F1
#
_entry.id   AF-A0A354DEI3-F1
#
_cell.length_a   1.000
_cell.length_b   1.000
_cell.length_c   1.000
_cell.angle_alpha   90.00
_cell.angle_beta   90.00
_cell.angle_gamma   90.00
#
_symmetry.space_group_name_H-M   'P 1'
#
loop_
_entity.id
_entity.type
_entity.pdbx_description
1 polymer ?
#
loop_
_entity_poly.entity_id
_entity_poly.type
_entity_poly.pdbx_seq_one_letter_code
_entity_poly.pdbx_strand_id
1 'polypeptide(L)'
;MKNIILVLSVLMMVALGIGTYYYQKQDQMTYPKQYQPNHPDEPQQPKPLRPVNYEKISYSLQNNQLNITYNKGTDWVKVPIEKDLLFDGEYRGNKQELIEGSYILTENRAVFLYAKGNMGSKKILLTYSLDQGKTWQDAVVKESFPSIRFRKVDFLNNHFGYVIISGDRTMSQEYSMALLTHDGGKTWRATKDSGNTSLIYDGGFIDESTGFLSYGIINPEKPDLYVTQNVPFSNL
;
A
#
# COMPACT_ATOMS: atom_id res chain seq x y z
N MET A 1 28.56 16.93 -71.57
CA MET A 1 27.64 17.68 -70.67
C MET A 1 26.36 16.92 -70.32
N LYS A 2 25.70 16.23 -71.27
CA LYS A 2 24.44 15.48 -71.03
C LYS A 2 24.54 14.35 -69.99
N ASN A 3 25.65 13.59 -69.96
CA ASN A 3 25.81 12.44 -69.05
C ASN A 3 26.07 12.85 -67.60
N ILE A 4 26.68 14.02 -67.37
CA ILE A 4 26.94 14.54 -66.01
C ILE A 4 25.64 15.04 -65.37
N ILE A 5 24.77 15.68 -66.15
CA ILE A 5 23.45 16.12 -65.70
C ILE A 5 22.57 14.91 -65.34
N LEU A 6 22.64 13.82 -66.11
CA LEU A 6 21.90 12.59 -65.83
C LEU A 6 22.34 11.92 -64.51
N VAL A 7 23.64 11.89 -64.22
CA VAL A 7 24.17 11.34 -62.97
C VAL A 7 23.77 12.20 -61.76
N LEU A 8 23.80 13.53 -61.89
CA LEU A 8 23.35 14.45 -60.84
C LEU A 8 21.85 14.30 -60.52
N SER A 9 21.01 14.12 -61.54
CA SER A 9 19.57 13.92 -61.36
C SER A 9 19.24 12.62 -60.62
N VAL A 10 19.99 11.53 -60.90
CA VAL A 10 19.79 10.24 -60.20
C VAL A 10 20.23 10.34 -58.73
N LEU A 11 21.36 11.00 -58.46
CA LEU A 11 21.84 11.24 -57.09
C LEU A 11 20.84 12.06 -56.25
N MET A 12 20.21 13.07 -56.85
CA MET A 12 19.22 13.89 -56.17
C MET A 12 17.95 13.10 -55.82
N MET A 13 17.50 12.20 -56.71
CA MET A 13 16.33 11.34 -56.42
C MET A 13 16.61 10.31 -55.33
N VAL A 14 17.83 9.74 -55.29
CA VAL A 14 18.22 8.82 -54.21
C VAL A 14 18.33 9.55 -52.87
N ALA A 15 18.91 10.76 -52.85
CA ALA A 15 18.97 11.58 -51.64
C ALA A 15 17.57 11.95 -51.11
N LEU A 16 16.64 12.29 -52.00
CA LEU A 16 15.24 12.55 -51.63
C LEU A 16 14.55 11.28 -51.09
N GLY A 17 14.78 10.12 -51.71
CA GLY A 17 14.21 8.85 -51.23
C GLY A 17 14.75 8.40 -49.86
N ILE A 18 16.03 8.62 -49.60
CA ILE A 18 16.63 8.35 -48.28
C ILE A 18 16.11 9.38 -47.26
N GLY A 19 16.03 10.65 -47.64
CA GLY A 19 15.46 11.70 -46.80
C GLY A 19 14.03 11.41 -46.39
N THR A 20 13.15 11.01 -47.32
CA THR A 20 11.75 10.66 -47.01
C THR A 20 11.65 9.40 -46.16
N TYR A 21 12.51 8.40 -46.37
CA TYR A 21 12.55 7.20 -45.53
C TYR A 21 12.93 7.53 -44.08
N TYR A 22 13.92 8.40 -43.86
CA TYR A 22 14.30 8.85 -42.52
C TYR A 22 13.22 9.76 -41.90
N TYR A 23 12.63 10.67 -42.69
CA TYR A 23 11.54 11.56 -42.22
C TYR A 23 10.32 10.74 -41.77
N GLN A 24 9.95 9.70 -42.52
CA GLN A 24 8.85 8.80 -42.18
C GLN A 24 9.12 7.96 -40.92
N LYS A 25 10.40 7.70 -40.60
CA LYS A 25 10.81 7.06 -39.34
C LYS A 25 10.85 8.04 -38.15
N GLN A 26 10.92 9.34 -38.41
CA GLN A 26 11.09 10.39 -37.40
C GLN A 26 9.76 11.00 -36.92
N ASP A 27 8.66 10.87 -37.67
CA ASP A 27 7.32 11.25 -37.21
C ASP A 27 6.70 10.16 -36.29
N GLN A 28 7.28 10.03 -35.10
CA GLN A 28 6.52 9.78 -33.88
C GLN A 28 6.55 11.06 -33.03
N MET A 29 5.97 12.14 -33.54
CA MET A 29 5.55 13.24 -32.68
C MET A 29 4.31 12.79 -31.91
N THR A 30 4.43 12.70 -30.59
CA THR A 30 3.30 12.53 -29.67
C THR A 30 2.36 13.72 -29.81
N TYR A 31 1.26 13.53 -30.53
CA TYR A 31 0.13 14.47 -30.51
C TYR A 31 -0.55 14.42 -29.14
N PRO A 32 -1.11 15.54 -28.62
CA PRO A 32 -2.04 15.46 -27.51
C PRO A 32 -3.21 14.55 -27.92
N LYS A 33 -3.49 13.52 -27.11
CA LYS A 33 -4.62 12.61 -27.30
C LYS A 33 -5.90 13.45 -27.46
N GLN A 34 -6.49 13.45 -28.66
CA GLN A 34 -7.90 13.80 -28.81
C GLN A 34 -8.73 12.79 -28.01
N TYR A 35 -9.70 13.28 -27.25
CA TYR A 35 -10.62 12.44 -26.50
C TYR A 35 -11.44 11.59 -27.48
N GLN A 36 -11.03 10.35 -27.69
CA GLN A 36 -11.89 9.32 -28.26
C GLN A 36 -12.90 8.93 -27.17
N PRO A 37 -14.21 8.99 -27.45
CA PRO A 37 -15.20 8.38 -26.55
C PRO A 37 -14.81 6.92 -26.40
N ASN A 38 -14.67 6.44 -25.16
CA ASN A 38 -14.32 5.06 -24.87
C ASN A 38 -15.17 4.11 -25.73
N HIS A 39 -14.52 3.32 -26.58
CA HIS A 39 -15.12 2.09 -27.05
C HIS A 39 -15.49 1.27 -25.81
N PRO A 40 -16.70 0.67 -25.73
CA PRO A 40 -17.07 -0.15 -24.60
C PRO A 40 -16.02 -1.24 -24.41
N ASP A 41 -15.50 -1.33 -23.19
CA ASP A 41 -14.37 -2.16 -22.79
C ASP A 41 -14.41 -3.54 -23.47
N GLU A 42 -13.51 -3.78 -24.42
CA GLU A 42 -13.11 -5.16 -24.73
C GLU A 42 -12.59 -5.77 -23.41
N PRO A 43 -13.03 -7.00 -23.03
CA PRO A 43 -12.54 -7.63 -21.82
C PRO A 43 -11.02 -7.74 -21.88
N GLN A 44 -10.33 -6.86 -21.15
CA GLN A 44 -8.88 -6.90 -21.05
C GLN A 44 -8.52 -8.25 -20.41
N GLN A 45 -7.85 -9.12 -21.18
CA GLN A 45 -7.34 -10.37 -20.63
C GLN A 45 -6.48 -10.06 -19.39
N PRO A 46 -6.58 -10.87 -18.31
CA PRO A 46 -5.81 -10.63 -17.10
C PRO A 46 -4.32 -10.52 -17.43
N LYS A 47 -3.66 -9.45 -16.97
CA LYS A 47 -2.21 -9.30 -17.14
C LYS A 47 -1.52 -10.39 -16.32
N PRO A 48 -0.42 -10.99 -16.82
CA PRO A 48 0.33 -11.97 -16.05
C PRO A 48 0.85 -11.32 -14.75
N LEU A 49 0.70 -12.03 -13.63
CA LEU A 49 1.11 -11.55 -12.32
C LEU A 49 2.63 -11.43 -12.23
N ARG A 50 3.09 -10.32 -11.67
CA ARG A 50 4.50 -10.03 -11.39
C ARG A 50 4.64 -9.59 -9.94
N PRO A 51 5.68 -10.05 -9.22
CA PRO A 51 5.93 -9.62 -7.86
C PRO A 51 6.39 -8.16 -7.84
N VAL A 52 6.10 -7.47 -6.74
CA VAL A 52 6.51 -6.07 -6.52
C VAL A 52 8.02 -5.93 -6.34
N ASN A 53 8.68 -7.00 -5.87
CA ASN A 53 10.13 -7.08 -5.66
C ASN A 53 10.66 -8.49 -5.97
N TYR A 54 11.97 -8.71 -5.83
CA TYR A 54 12.63 -9.97 -6.18
C TYR A 54 12.78 -10.95 -4.99
N GLU A 55 12.07 -10.69 -3.89
CA GLU A 55 12.12 -11.52 -2.69
C GLU A 55 11.43 -12.88 -2.89
N LYS A 56 11.78 -13.86 -2.04
CA LYS A 56 11.14 -15.18 -2.06
C LYS A 56 9.63 -15.07 -1.84
N ILE A 57 9.25 -14.27 -0.85
CA ILE A 57 7.86 -13.96 -0.50
C ILE A 57 7.59 -12.54 -0.98
N SER A 58 6.59 -12.39 -1.83
CA SER A 58 6.24 -11.11 -2.42
C SER A 58 4.74 -11.07 -2.71
N TYR A 59 4.25 -9.97 -3.29
CA TYR A 59 2.87 -9.82 -3.69
C TYR A 59 2.73 -9.10 -5.03
N SER A 60 1.52 -9.15 -5.60
CA SER A 60 1.12 -8.42 -6.79
C SER A 60 -0.23 -7.74 -6.56
N LEU A 61 -0.38 -6.52 -7.07
CA LEU A 61 -1.62 -5.71 -7.05
C LEU A 61 -2.28 -5.59 -8.44
N GLN A 62 -1.85 -6.43 -9.39
CA GLN A 62 -2.38 -6.45 -10.75
C GLN A 62 -3.79 -7.05 -10.82
N ASN A 63 -4.50 -6.79 -11.92
CA ASN A 63 -5.85 -7.30 -12.16
C ASN A 63 -6.87 -6.93 -11.06
N ASN A 64 -6.69 -5.77 -10.43
CA ASN A 64 -7.51 -5.27 -9.33
C ASN A 64 -7.62 -6.22 -8.13
N GLN A 65 -6.58 -7.04 -7.91
CA GLN A 65 -6.54 -8.05 -6.85
C GLN A 65 -5.20 -7.99 -6.14
N LEU A 66 -5.21 -8.40 -4.87
CA LEU A 66 -3.99 -8.69 -4.12
C LEU A 66 -3.72 -10.20 -4.20
N ASN A 67 -2.54 -10.57 -4.67
CA ASN A 67 -2.06 -11.95 -4.73
C ASN A 67 -0.70 -12.05 -4.06
N ILE A 68 -0.45 -13.11 -3.28
CA ILE A 68 0.82 -13.38 -2.62
C ILE A 68 1.53 -14.51 -3.37
N THR A 69 2.85 -14.43 -3.44
CA THR A 69 3.70 -15.56 -3.84
C THR A 69 4.66 -15.91 -2.70
N TYR A 70 4.91 -17.20 -2.49
CA TYR A 70 5.90 -17.71 -1.52
C TYR A 70 7.13 -18.34 -2.22
N ASN A 71 7.15 -18.29 -3.56
CA ASN A 71 8.13 -18.97 -4.41
C ASN A 71 8.53 -18.12 -5.62
N LYS A 72 8.85 -16.84 -5.39
CA LYS A 72 9.37 -15.88 -6.40
C LYS A 72 8.49 -15.73 -7.64
N GLY A 73 7.17 -15.81 -7.46
CA GLY A 73 6.18 -15.60 -8.52
C GLY A 73 5.88 -16.83 -9.37
N THR A 74 6.33 -18.02 -8.96
CA THR A 74 5.99 -19.28 -9.65
C THR A 74 4.51 -19.59 -9.47
N ASP A 75 4.01 -19.50 -8.22
CA ASP A 75 2.61 -19.69 -7.87
C ASP A 75 2.08 -18.48 -7.09
N TRP A 76 0.76 -18.33 -7.13
CA TRP A 76 0.04 -17.18 -6.58
C TRP A 76 -1.18 -17.62 -5.77
N VAL A 77 -1.34 -17.02 -4.60
CA VAL A 77 -2.49 -17.19 -3.72
C VAL A 77 -3.24 -15.87 -3.64
N LYS A 78 -4.52 -15.88 -4.03
CA LYS A 78 -5.38 -14.70 -3.96
C LYS A 78 -5.74 -14.39 -2.51
N VAL A 79 -5.59 -13.13 -2.12
CA VAL A 79 -6.04 -12.62 -0.82
C VAL A 79 -7.52 -12.22 -0.94
N PRO A 80 -8.41 -12.64 -0.02
CA PRO A 80 -9.85 -12.40 -0.10
C PRO A 80 -10.23 -10.97 0.34
N ILE A 81 -9.51 -9.96 -0.14
CA ILE A 81 -9.73 -8.54 0.16
C ILE A 81 -9.87 -7.78 -1.16
N GLU A 82 -10.86 -6.91 -1.24
CA GLU A 82 -10.98 -5.95 -2.35
C GLU A 82 -9.81 -4.96 -2.31
N LYS A 83 -9.08 -4.84 -3.42
CA LYS A 83 -7.83 -4.08 -3.47
C LYS A 83 -7.99 -2.64 -2.96
N ASP A 84 -9.10 -1.98 -3.28
CA ASP A 84 -9.30 -0.57 -2.92
C ASP A 84 -9.44 -0.34 -1.41
N LEU A 85 -9.88 -1.34 -0.65
CA LEU A 85 -10.00 -1.25 0.82
C LEU A 85 -8.63 -1.14 1.50
N LEU A 86 -7.59 -1.73 0.90
CA LEU A 86 -6.21 -1.67 1.39
C LEU A 86 -5.64 -0.24 1.38
N PHE A 87 -6.25 0.65 0.59
CA PHE A 87 -5.86 2.05 0.41
C PHE A 87 -6.91 3.05 0.93
N ASP A 88 -7.91 2.56 1.68
CA ASP A 88 -8.97 3.40 2.23
C ASP A 88 -8.50 4.10 3.52
N GLY A 89 -8.67 5.41 3.56
CA GLY A 89 -8.16 6.29 4.60
C GLY A 89 -7.92 7.71 4.08
N GLU A 90 -7.52 8.61 4.99
CA GLU A 90 -7.01 9.93 4.64
C GLU A 90 -5.70 9.79 3.83
N TYR A 91 -4.77 8.96 4.33
CA TYR A 91 -3.57 8.59 3.59
C TYR A 91 -3.82 7.30 2.80
N ARG A 92 -3.60 7.38 1.48
CA ARG A 92 -3.95 6.31 0.52
C ARG A 92 -2.72 5.68 -0.16
N GLY A 93 -1.52 6.09 0.22
CA GLY A 93 -0.27 5.68 -0.43
C GLY A 93 -0.22 6.04 -1.92
N ASN A 94 0.71 5.40 -2.65
CA ASN A 94 0.86 5.56 -4.10
C ASN A 94 -0.05 4.62 -4.92
N LYS A 95 -0.71 3.65 -4.26
CA LYS A 95 -1.56 2.60 -4.84
C LYS A 95 -0.86 1.65 -5.84
N GLN A 96 0.45 1.76 -5.97
CA GLN A 96 1.30 0.84 -6.75
C GLN A 96 1.86 -0.26 -5.84
N GLU A 97 2.06 0.06 -4.56
CA GLU A 97 2.54 -0.83 -3.51
C GLU A 97 1.62 -0.72 -2.29
N LEU A 98 1.59 -1.74 -1.44
CA LEU A 98 0.87 -1.70 -0.17
C LEU A 98 1.45 -0.60 0.72
N ILE A 99 0.59 0.00 1.55
CA ILE A 99 1.02 1.02 2.51
C ILE A 99 2.00 0.38 3.49
N GLU A 100 3.15 1.01 3.68
CA GLU A 100 4.15 0.54 4.64
C GLU A 100 3.54 0.42 6.05
N GLY A 101 3.88 -0.66 6.76
CA GLY A 101 3.31 -0.97 8.07
C GLY A 101 1.88 -1.53 8.05
N SER A 102 1.16 -1.50 6.92
CA SER A 102 -0.22 -2.00 6.86
C SER A 102 -0.33 -3.51 6.62
N TYR A 103 0.78 -4.23 6.53
CA TYR A 103 0.80 -5.65 6.22
C TYR A 103 2.04 -6.35 6.77
N ILE A 104 1.94 -7.67 6.92
CA ILE A 104 3.04 -8.57 7.27
C ILE A 104 3.05 -9.71 6.28
N LEU A 105 4.21 -10.05 5.72
CA LEU A 105 4.38 -11.23 4.87
C LEU A 105 5.61 -12.01 5.31
N THR A 106 5.37 -13.20 5.85
CA THR A 106 6.37 -14.17 6.26
C THR A 106 5.93 -15.57 5.85
N GLU A 107 6.79 -16.59 5.98
CA GLU A 107 6.43 -17.97 5.62
C GLU A 107 5.25 -18.52 6.45
N ASN A 108 5.10 -18.05 7.69
CA ASN A 108 4.14 -18.59 8.66
C ASN A 108 2.97 -17.65 8.95
N ARG A 109 3.00 -16.42 8.40
CA ARG A 109 2.00 -15.39 8.69
C ARG A 109 1.91 -14.37 7.57
N ALA A 110 0.70 -14.23 7.03
CA ALA A 110 0.29 -13.11 6.18
C ALA A 110 -0.78 -12.30 6.91
N VAL A 111 -0.65 -10.98 6.99
CA VAL A 111 -1.60 -10.07 7.66
C VAL A 111 -1.81 -8.83 6.80
N PHE A 112 -3.05 -8.35 6.73
CA PHE A 112 -3.42 -7.11 6.06
C PHE A 112 -4.37 -6.30 6.95
N LEU A 113 -3.97 -5.07 7.27
CA LEU A 113 -4.75 -4.09 8.04
C LEU A 113 -5.38 -3.08 7.09
N TYR A 114 -6.70 -2.96 7.12
CA TYR A 114 -7.45 -2.11 6.19
C TYR A 114 -8.70 -1.50 6.82
N ALA A 115 -9.30 -0.54 6.12
CA ALA A 115 -10.53 0.13 6.56
C ALA A 115 -11.70 -0.22 5.62
N LYS A 116 -12.90 -0.36 6.18
CA LYS A 116 -14.14 -0.57 5.42
C LYS A 116 -15.29 0.20 6.06
N GLY A 117 -16.16 0.78 5.24
CA GLY A 117 -17.35 1.50 5.69
C GLY A 117 -17.44 2.91 5.12
N ASN A 118 -18.29 3.74 5.72
CA ASN A 118 -18.59 5.08 5.23
C ASN A 118 -17.63 6.12 5.82
N MET A 119 -17.57 7.30 5.19
CA MET A 119 -16.82 8.44 5.74
C MET A 119 -17.34 8.79 7.14
N GLY A 120 -16.43 8.89 8.12
CA GLY A 120 -16.73 9.24 9.52
C GLY A 120 -17.00 8.06 10.46
N SER A 121 -17.27 6.84 9.95
CA SER A 121 -17.38 5.63 10.77
C SER A 121 -16.89 4.42 9.98
N LYS A 122 -15.58 4.24 9.99
CA LYS A 122 -14.88 3.13 9.36
C LYS A 122 -14.66 2.03 10.38
N LYS A 123 -14.90 0.78 9.99
CA LYS A 123 -14.38 -0.39 10.69
C LYS A 123 -12.92 -0.57 10.29
N ILE A 124 -12.08 -0.84 11.28
CA ILE A 124 -10.68 -1.23 11.07
C ILE A 124 -10.62 -2.74 11.20
N LEU A 125 -10.21 -3.37 10.12
CA LEU A 125 -10.27 -4.82 9.93
C LEU A 125 -8.88 -5.37 9.70
N LEU A 126 -8.69 -6.60 10.11
CA LEU A 126 -7.47 -7.36 9.91
C LEU A 126 -7.82 -8.72 9.32
N THR A 127 -7.31 -9.00 8.13
CA THR A 127 -7.43 -10.31 7.48
C THR A 127 -6.07 -10.98 7.50
N TYR A 128 -6.01 -12.24 7.93
CA TYR A 128 -4.76 -12.95 8.11
C TYR A 128 -4.85 -14.43 7.76
N SER A 129 -3.69 -15.01 7.49
CA SER A 129 -3.50 -16.43 7.25
C SER A 129 -2.23 -16.91 7.95
N LEU A 130 -2.29 -18.13 8.50
CA LEU A 130 -1.17 -18.80 9.18
C LEU A 130 -0.68 -20.05 8.43
N ASP A 131 -1.21 -20.29 7.23
CA ASP A 131 -0.99 -21.52 6.44
C ASP A 131 -0.71 -21.22 4.97
N GLN A 132 0.01 -20.12 4.71
CA GLN A 132 0.38 -19.64 3.37
C GLN A 132 -0.82 -19.31 2.48
N GLY A 133 -1.93 -18.85 3.07
CA GLY A 133 -3.13 -18.42 2.37
C GLY A 133 -4.05 -19.56 1.95
N LYS A 134 -3.89 -20.77 2.52
CA LYS A 134 -4.84 -21.87 2.34
C LYS A 134 -6.15 -21.59 3.06
N THR A 135 -6.09 -21.01 4.25
CA THR A 135 -7.23 -20.50 5.01
C THR A 135 -7.00 -19.05 5.44
N TRP A 136 -8.10 -18.31 5.57
CA TRP A 136 -8.12 -16.90 5.92
C TRP A 136 -9.08 -16.66 7.09
N GLN A 137 -8.69 -15.76 7.97
CA GLN A 137 -9.45 -15.33 9.14
C GLN A 137 -9.57 -13.82 9.14
N ASP A 138 -10.72 -13.31 9.55
CA ASP A 138 -10.98 -11.88 9.71
C ASP A 138 -11.16 -11.54 11.20
N ALA A 139 -10.63 -10.40 11.60
CA ALA A 139 -10.82 -9.83 12.93
C ALA A 139 -11.20 -8.36 12.83
N VAL A 140 -12.09 -7.93 13.72
CA VAL A 140 -12.38 -6.51 13.90
C VAL A 140 -11.37 -5.96 14.90
N VAL A 141 -10.51 -5.06 14.44
CA VAL A 141 -9.56 -4.33 15.29
C VAL A 141 -10.29 -3.20 16.01
N LYS A 142 -11.14 -2.46 15.29
CA LYS A 142 -11.94 -1.36 15.84
C LYS A 142 -13.24 -1.19 15.07
N GLU A 143 -14.38 -1.19 15.78
CA GLU A 143 -15.72 -1.11 15.17
C GLU A 143 -16.06 0.24 14.54
N SER A 144 -15.53 1.33 15.09
CA SER A 144 -15.76 2.67 14.56
C SER A 144 -14.53 3.50 14.81
N PHE A 145 -13.94 3.98 13.73
CA PHE A 145 -12.81 4.87 13.72
C PHE A 145 -13.00 5.92 12.61
N PRO A 146 -12.47 7.13 12.79
CA PRO A 146 -12.35 8.13 11.72
C PRO A 146 -11.56 7.61 10.52
N SER A 147 -11.49 8.40 9.45
CA SER A 147 -10.67 8.02 8.29
C SER A 147 -9.20 7.90 8.73
N ILE A 148 -8.59 6.72 8.56
CA ILE A 148 -7.22 6.48 9.04
C ILE A 148 -6.21 7.29 8.22
N ARG A 149 -5.31 8.01 8.91
CA ARG A 149 -4.08 8.56 8.33
C ARG A 149 -2.89 7.61 8.55
N PHE A 150 -2.53 7.30 9.78
CA PHE A 150 -1.41 6.38 10.09
C PHE A 150 -1.93 4.99 10.42
N ARG A 151 -1.22 3.95 9.97
CA ARG A 151 -1.50 2.57 10.36
C ARG A 151 -0.22 1.75 10.43
N LYS A 152 -0.13 0.92 11.45
CA LYS A 152 0.93 -0.07 11.61
C LYS A 152 0.36 -1.32 12.26
N VAL A 153 0.77 -2.49 11.78
CA VAL A 153 0.49 -3.78 12.41
C VAL A 153 1.79 -4.57 12.53
N ASP A 154 1.99 -5.22 13.67
CA ASP A 154 3.14 -6.09 13.88
C ASP A 154 2.84 -7.15 14.96
N PHE A 155 3.63 -8.22 14.97
CA PHE A 155 3.54 -9.32 15.94
C PHE A 155 4.94 -9.63 16.48
N LEU A 156 5.12 -9.49 17.80
CA LEU A 156 6.39 -9.86 18.44
C LEU A 156 6.54 -11.37 18.57
N ASN A 157 5.41 -12.08 18.68
CA ASN A 157 5.36 -13.53 18.72
C ASN A 157 4.02 -14.06 18.17
N ASN A 158 3.77 -15.36 18.28
CA ASN A 158 2.56 -15.97 17.72
C ASN A 158 1.25 -15.53 18.38
N HIS A 159 1.33 -14.98 19.60
CA HIS A 159 0.18 -14.60 20.43
C HIS A 159 0.07 -13.07 20.57
N PHE A 160 1.19 -12.39 20.85
CA PHE A 160 1.22 -10.95 21.06
C PHE A 160 1.48 -10.18 19.78
N GLY A 161 0.62 -9.19 19.54
CA GLY A 161 0.77 -8.24 18.45
C GLY A 161 0.09 -6.92 18.77
N TYR A 162 0.39 -5.91 17.95
CA TYR A 162 -0.12 -4.56 18.13
C TYR A 162 -0.56 -3.96 16.80
N VAL A 163 -1.55 -3.07 16.89
CA VAL A 163 -1.96 -2.16 15.83
C VAL A 163 -1.85 -0.75 16.36
N ILE A 164 -1.23 0.15 15.60
CA ILE A 164 -1.23 1.59 15.89
C ILE A 164 -1.95 2.28 14.75
N ILE A 165 -2.94 3.09 15.07
CA ILE A 165 -3.73 3.85 14.10
C ILE A 165 -3.89 5.30 14.53
N SER A 166 -4.02 6.19 13.54
CA SER A 166 -4.36 7.60 13.76
C SER A 166 -5.38 8.11 12.75
N GLY A 167 -6.07 9.20 13.09
CA GLY A 167 -7.02 9.88 12.20
C GLY A 167 -7.62 11.11 12.86
N ASP A 168 -8.75 11.57 12.32
CA ASP A 168 -9.52 12.71 12.86
C ASP A 168 -8.75 14.03 12.95
N ARG A 169 -8.02 14.36 11.88
CA ARG A 169 -7.17 15.54 11.90
C ARG A 169 -7.98 16.82 11.87
N THR A 170 -7.80 17.64 12.89
CA THR A 170 -8.44 18.96 13.00
C THR A 170 -7.44 19.97 13.57
N MET A 171 -7.18 21.07 12.87
CA MET A 171 -6.39 22.21 13.38
C MET A 171 -5.10 21.79 14.13
N SER A 172 -4.18 21.16 13.41
CA SER A 172 -2.91 20.62 13.91
C SER A 172 -3.01 19.52 14.97
N GLN A 173 -4.23 19.02 15.24
CA GLN A 173 -4.46 17.87 16.12
C GLN A 173 -4.73 16.61 15.33
N GLU A 174 -4.46 15.46 15.95
CA GLU A 174 -4.71 14.12 15.46
C GLU A 174 -5.03 13.20 16.64
N TYR A 175 -6.02 12.33 16.46
CA TYR A 175 -6.29 11.25 17.39
C TYR A 175 -5.44 10.02 17.05
N SER A 176 -4.77 9.43 18.04
CA SER A 176 -3.96 8.22 17.88
C SER A 176 -4.27 7.19 18.97
N MET A 177 -4.15 5.90 18.64
CA MET A 177 -4.29 4.82 19.61
C MET A 177 -3.44 3.60 19.24
N ALA A 178 -3.02 2.86 20.27
CA ALA A 178 -2.52 1.51 20.12
C ALA A 178 -3.60 0.50 20.54
N LEU A 179 -3.68 -0.63 19.86
CA LEU A 179 -4.54 -1.76 20.19
C LEU A 179 -3.68 -3.02 20.24
N LEU A 180 -3.92 -3.87 21.23
CA LEU A 180 -3.13 -5.07 21.50
C LEU A 180 -3.96 -6.33 21.30
N THR A 181 -3.30 -7.38 20.87
CA THR A 181 -3.82 -8.75 20.87
C THR A 181 -2.88 -9.63 21.69
N HIS A 182 -3.44 -10.61 22.40
CA HIS A 182 -2.69 -11.65 23.12
C HIS A 182 -3.14 -13.06 22.70
N ASP A 183 -3.96 -13.17 21.66
CA ASP A 183 -4.52 -14.42 21.15
C ASP A 183 -4.22 -14.66 19.66
N GLY A 184 -3.16 -14.00 19.17
CA GLY A 184 -2.65 -14.17 17.81
C GLY A 184 -3.38 -13.33 16.75
N GLY A 185 -4.18 -12.34 17.18
CA GLY A 185 -4.92 -11.43 16.31
C GLY A 185 -6.42 -11.71 16.21
N LYS A 186 -6.97 -12.60 17.05
CA LYS A 186 -8.40 -12.94 17.06
C LYS A 186 -9.21 -11.84 17.74
N THR A 187 -8.71 -11.30 18.86
CA THR A 187 -9.32 -10.18 19.56
C THR A 187 -8.32 -9.06 19.79
N TRP A 188 -8.83 -7.82 19.78
CA TRP A 188 -8.05 -6.59 19.89
C TRP A 188 -8.62 -5.69 20.97
N ARG A 189 -7.76 -5.10 21.81
CA ARG A 189 -8.16 -4.17 22.88
C ARG A 189 -7.34 -2.90 22.81
N ALA A 190 -8.01 -1.75 22.83
CA ALA A 190 -7.32 -0.47 22.87
C ALA A 190 -6.55 -0.31 24.19
N THR A 191 -5.36 0.28 24.11
CA THR A 191 -4.63 0.74 25.29
C THR A 191 -5.27 2.00 25.84
N LYS A 192 -4.81 2.42 27.03
CA LYS A 192 -5.13 3.76 27.54
C LYS A 192 -4.67 4.82 26.53
N ASP A 193 -5.49 5.83 26.34
CA ASP A 193 -5.16 7.00 25.53
C ASP A 193 -3.91 7.70 26.11
N SER A 194 -2.99 8.07 25.23
CA SER A 194 -1.82 8.88 25.60
C SER A 194 -2.21 10.30 26.02
N GLY A 195 -3.36 10.79 25.56
CA GLY A 195 -3.80 12.18 25.67
C GLY A 195 -3.02 13.14 24.76
N ASN A 196 -2.05 12.64 23.97
CA ASN A 196 -1.30 13.45 23.01
C ASN A 196 -2.10 13.56 21.70
N THR A 197 -2.28 14.79 21.26
CA THR A 197 -3.03 15.12 20.04
C THR A 197 -2.13 15.58 18.89
N SER A 198 -0.82 15.48 19.00
CA SER A 198 0.13 15.77 17.92
C SER A 198 0.12 14.65 16.87
N LEU A 199 0.68 14.94 15.69
CA LEU A 199 0.77 13.94 14.62
C LEU A 199 1.65 12.77 15.06
N ILE A 200 1.15 11.54 14.98
CA ILE A 200 1.99 10.38 15.22
C ILE A 200 3.02 10.24 14.09
N TYR A 201 4.28 10.05 14.46
CA TYR A 201 5.36 9.76 13.53
C TYR A 201 5.52 8.25 13.36
N ASP A 202 5.70 7.52 14.46
CA ASP A 202 5.77 6.06 14.51
C ASP A 202 5.49 5.56 15.94
N GLY A 203 5.41 4.25 16.13
CA GLY A 203 5.42 3.61 17.43
C GLY A 203 5.64 2.10 17.32
N GLY A 204 5.73 1.43 18.46
CA GLY A 204 5.90 -0.02 18.50
C GLY A 204 5.98 -0.57 19.91
N PHE A 205 6.14 -1.89 20.00
CA PHE A 205 6.33 -2.61 21.25
C PHE A 205 7.65 -3.35 21.20
N ILE A 206 8.42 -3.25 22.29
CA ILE A 206 9.71 -3.93 22.48
C ILE A 206 9.47 -5.29 23.14
N ASP A 207 8.47 -5.35 24.02
CA ASP A 207 7.97 -6.55 24.67
C ASP A 207 6.45 -6.41 24.93
N GLU A 208 5.83 -7.42 25.55
CA GLU A 208 4.37 -7.45 25.80
C GLU A 208 3.88 -6.37 26.79
N SER A 209 4.78 -5.76 27.53
CA SER A 209 4.52 -4.78 28.59
C SER A 209 5.10 -3.39 28.32
N THR A 210 5.99 -3.27 27.32
CA THR A 210 6.73 -2.05 27.01
C THR A 210 6.49 -1.63 25.56
N GLY A 211 5.78 -0.52 25.40
CA GLY A 211 5.51 0.10 24.11
C GLY A 211 5.86 1.58 24.08
N PHE A 212 5.99 2.13 22.88
CA PHE A 212 6.24 3.55 22.69
C PHE A 212 5.46 4.12 21.53
N LEU A 213 5.09 5.40 21.64
CA LEU A 213 4.56 6.23 20.57
C LEU A 213 5.45 7.46 20.44
N SER A 214 5.78 7.83 19.21
CA SER A 214 6.58 9.01 18.87
C SER A 214 5.75 9.98 18.07
N TYR A 215 5.84 11.25 18.42
CA TYR A 215 5.00 12.29 17.83
C TYR A 215 5.85 13.36 17.15
N GLY A 216 5.33 13.87 16.03
CA GLY A 216 5.88 14.99 15.29
C GLY A 216 5.64 16.31 16.01
N ILE A 217 6.59 17.23 15.85
CA ILE A 217 6.60 18.53 16.51
C ILE A 217 5.82 19.55 15.68
N ILE A 218 4.84 20.22 16.30
CA ILE A 218 4.16 21.38 15.71
C ILE A 218 5.05 22.63 15.85
N ASN A 219 6.03 22.63 16.76
CA ASN A 219 7.04 23.69 16.93
C ASN A 219 8.42 23.10 17.32
N PRO A 220 9.53 23.64 16.79
CA PRO A 220 10.83 22.98 16.86
C PRO A 220 11.55 23.25 18.19
N GLU A 221 11.32 22.42 19.22
CA GLU A 221 12.26 22.43 20.36
C GLU A 221 12.73 21.06 20.86
N LYS A 222 12.02 19.93 20.63
CA LYS A 222 12.49 18.53 20.82
C LYS A 222 11.45 17.51 20.34
N PRO A 223 11.83 16.29 19.94
CA PRO A 223 10.88 15.18 19.71
C PRO A 223 10.29 14.67 21.03
N ASP A 224 9.00 14.33 21.04
CA ASP A 224 8.34 13.70 22.19
C ASP A 224 8.29 12.17 22.02
N LEU A 225 8.84 11.45 23.00
CA LEU A 225 8.79 9.98 23.11
C LEU A 225 7.95 9.59 24.33
N TYR A 226 6.86 8.86 24.10
CA TYR A 226 6.05 8.29 25.15
C TYR A 226 6.40 6.82 25.31
N VAL A 227 6.70 6.40 26.53
CA VAL A 227 6.94 5.00 26.87
C VAL A 227 5.86 4.56 27.86
N THR A 228 5.20 3.45 27.57
CA THR A 228 4.35 2.76 28.56
C THR A 228 5.10 1.55 29.08
N GLN A 229 5.10 1.37 30.39
CA GLN A 229 5.61 0.18 31.09
C GLN A 229 4.48 -0.38 31.95
N ASN A 230 4.35 -1.71 31.99
CA ASN A 230 3.26 -2.40 32.67
C ASN A 230 1.88 -1.98 32.13
N VAL A 231 1.57 -2.28 30.86
CA VAL A 231 0.22 -2.07 30.30
C VAL A 231 -0.81 -2.74 31.22
N PRO A 232 -1.57 -1.99 32.05
CA PRO A 232 -2.38 -2.61 33.09
C PRO A 232 -3.67 -3.15 32.48
N PHE A 233 -3.92 -4.45 32.68
CA PHE A 233 -5.25 -5.05 32.53
C PHE A 233 -6.09 -4.79 33.78
N SER A 234 -6.53 -3.56 34.03
CA SER A 234 -7.66 -3.30 34.94
C SER A 234 -7.89 -1.80 35.14
N ASN A 235 -9.02 -1.31 34.61
CA ASN A 235 -10.11 -0.80 35.43
C ASN A 235 -11.35 -0.61 34.53
N LEU A 236 -12.26 -1.58 34.63
CA LEU A 236 -13.67 -1.63 34.21
C LEU A 236 -14.01 -1.27 32.75
#